data_AF-A0A2A4UJM1-F1
#
_entry.id   AF-A0A2A4UJM1-F1
#
_cell.length_a   1.000
_cell.length_b   1.000
_cell.length_c   1.000
_cell.angle_alpha   90.00
_cell.angle_beta   90.00
_cell.angle_gamma   90.00
#
_symmetry.space_group_name_H-M   'P 1'
#
loop_
_entity.id
_entity.type
_entity.pdbx_description
1 polymer ?
#
loop_
_entity_poly.entity_id
_entity_poly.type
_entity_poly.pdbx_seq_one_letter_code
_entity_poly.pdbx_strand_id
1 'polypeptide(L)'
;MSLKEKEVILDEIYVEQPNLLGSVVVLNQMGSTLEQMEVLLNILLVAYLALNESGIKIAEVTESEQERELSRFVGHVKFTEGLSSSSELTAIQQYIESHEEKTLLAYVYKEMLESGFHDLKYESSKYLIIAGFNIVNCISAAEIA
;
A
#
# COMPACT_ATOMS: atom_id res chain seq x y z
N MET A 1 10.71 -3.44 16.36
CA MET A 1 11.62 -4.38 15.67
C MET A 1 12.95 -3.71 15.47
N SER A 2 14.04 -4.41 15.78
CA SER A 2 15.40 -4.03 15.42
C SER A 2 15.63 -4.14 13.91
N LEU A 3 16.68 -3.50 13.39
CA LEU A 3 17.01 -3.56 11.96
C LEU A 3 17.20 -5.02 11.49
N LYS A 4 17.88 -5.83 12.29
CA LYS A 4 18.16 -7.24 11.96
C LYS A 4 16.89 -8.09 11.91
N GLU A 5 15.90 -7.80 12.76
CA GLU A 5 14.59 -8.46 12.69
C GLU A 5 13.84 -8.05 11.43
N LYS A 6 13.88 -6.77 11.05
CA LYS A 6 13.27 -6.29 9.80
C LYS A 6 13.89 -6.97 8.58
N GLU A 7 15.22 -7.10 8.54
CA GLU A 7 15.94 -7.75 7.43
C GLU A 7 15.49 -9.19 7.21
N VAL A 8 15.37 -9.98 8.30
CA VAL A 8 14.92 -11.38 8.20
C VAL A 8 13.51 -11.47 7.61
N ILE A 9 12.59 -10.61 8.07
CA ILE A 9 11.21 -10.62 7.56
C ILE A 9 11.17 -10.13 6.09
N LEU A 10 12.01 -9.18 5.71
CA LEU A 10 12.12 -8.73 4.32
C LEU A 10 12.66 -9.84 3.40
N ASP A 11 13.57 -10.68 3.88
CA ASP A 11 14.03 -11.86 3.13
C ASP A 11 12.88 -12.86 2.92
N GLU A 12 12.01 -13.06 3.91
CA GLU A 12 10.79 -13.88 3.77
C GLU A 12 9.82 -13.29 2.75
N ILE A 13 9.55 -11.97 2.85
CA ILE A 13 8.69 -11.25 1.89
C ILE A 13 9.29 -11.31 0.48
N TYR A 14 10.61 -11.24 0.33
CA TYR A 14 11.25 -11.38 -0.98
C TYR A 14 10.98 -12.73 -1.62
N VAL A 15 10.91 -13.81 -0.82
CA VAL A 15 10.61 -15.15 -1.31
C VAL A 15 9.13 -15.32 -1.63
N GLU A 16 8.23 -14.80 -0.79
CA GLU A 16 6.79 -15.05 -0.92
C GLU A 16 6.04 -14.00 -1.74
N GLN A 17 6.48 -12.75 -1.70
CA GLN A 17 5.83 -11.58 -2.30
C GLN A 17 6.87 -10.64 -2.94
N PRO A 18 7.71 -11.13 -3.87
CA PRO A 18 8.80 -10.36 -4.47
C PRO A 18 8.32 -9.06 -5.14
N ASN A 19 7.15 -9.08 -5.78
CA ASN A 19 6.64 -7.92 -6.52
C ASN A 19 6.13 -6.81 -5.57
N LEU A 20 5.54 -7.17 -4.42
CA LEU A 20 5.15 -6.19 -3.39
C LEU A 20 6.37 -5.52 -2.76
N LEU A 21 7.44 -6.27 -2.51
CA LEU A 21 8.69 -5.69 -2.03
C LEU A 21 9.34 -4.82 -3.13
N GLY A 22 9.37 -5.33 -4.36
CA GLY A 22 9.90 -4.66 -5.55
C GLY A 22 9.30 -3.27 -5.77
N SER A 23 7.97 -3.16 -5.66
CA SER A 23 7.25 -1.90 -5.86
C SER A 23 7.56 -0.83 -4.81
N VAL A 24 8.04 -1.23 -3.62
CA VAL A 24 8.52 -0.29 -2.59
C VAL A 24 9.96 0.13 -2.84
N VAL A 25 10.87 -0.83 -3.09
CA VAL A 25 12.31 -0.53 -3.21
C VAL A 25 12.66 0.28 -4.46
N VAL A 26 11.87 0.17 -5.53
CA VAL A 26 12.09 0.93 -6.76
C VAL A 26 11.84 2.43 -6.57
N LEU A 27 11.06 2.83 -5.56
CA LEU A 27 10.71 4.24 -5.33
C LEU A 27 11.92 5.13 -5.07
N ASN A 28 13.01 4.58 -4.50
CA ASN A 28 14.25 5.32 -4.36
C ASN A 28 14.83 5.76 -5.71
N GLN A 29 14.73 4.91 -6.73
CA GLN A 29 15.15 5.23 -8.10
C GLN A 29 14.20 6.25 -8.77
N MET A 30 12.98 6.40 -8.22
CA MET A 30 11.98 7.38 -8.65
C MET A 30 12.05 8.70 -7.86
N GLY A 31 13.09 8.87 -7.03
CA GLY A 31 13.36 10.11 -6.29
C GLY A 31 12.77 10.19 -4.89
N SER A 32 12.26 9.09 -4.33
CA SER A 32 11.90 9.01 -2.90
C SER A 32 13.14 8.87 -2.02
N THR A 33 13.12 9.51 -0.85
CA THR A 33 14.22 9.37 0.13
C THR A 33 14.18 8.00 0.81
N LEU A 34 15.29 7.62 1.47
CA LEU A 34 15.34 6.36 2.21
C LEU A 34 14.37 6.35 3.40
N GLU A 35 14.16 7.50 4.04
CA GLU A 35 13.21 7.67 5.14
C GLU A 35 11.77 7.46 4.66
N GLN A 36 11.42 7.98 3.49
CA GLN A 36 10.10 7.76 2.88
C GLN A 36 9.89 6.29 2.48
N MET A 37 10.93 5.66 1.95
CA MET A 37 10.90 4.24 1.62
C MET A 37 10.76 3.38 2.89
N GLU A 38 11.42 3.74 3.99
CA GLU A 38 11.32 3.03 5.27
C GLU A 38 9.88 2.99 5.81
N VAL A 39 9.12 4.07 5.64
CA VAL A 39 7.69 4.11 6.02
C VAL A 39 6.91 3.02 5.28
N LEU A 40 7.09 2.92 3.95
CA LEU A 40 6.41 1.90 3.14
C LEU A 40 6.90 0.48 3.43
N LEU A 41 8.19 0.29 3.71
CA LEU A 41 8.72 -0.98 4.17
C LEU A 41 8.10 -1.41 5.51
N ASN A 42 7.93 -0.47 6.44
CA ASN A 42 7.26 -0.76 7.72
C ASN A 42 5.79 -1.13 7.52
N ILE A 43 5.07 -0.45 6.62
CA ILE A 43 3.70 -0.80 6.24
C ILE A 43 3.65 -2.23 5.69
N LEU A 44 4.52 -2.58 4.75
CA LEU A 44 4.58 -3.90 4.15
C LEU A 44 4.91 -4.99 5.19
N LEU A 45 5.86 -4.71 6.07
CA LEU A 45 6.22 -5.59 7.19
C LEU A 45 5.04 -5.85 8.12
N VAL A 46 4.30 -4.80 8.51
CA VAL A 46 3.13 -4.96 9.40
C VAL A 46 2.02 -5.73 8.71
N ALA A 47 1.76 -5.46 7.43
CA ALA A 47 0.76 -6.20 6.67
C ALA A 47 1.12 -7.69 6.55
N TYR A 48 2.38 -8.00 6.26
CA TYR A 48 2.88 -9.37 6.18
C TYR A 48 2.79 -10.11 7.53
N LEU A 49 3.23 -9.46 8.62
CA LEU A 49 3.11 -10.01 9.96
C LEU A 49 1.65 -10.24 10.37
N ALA A 50 0.73 -9.34 9.99
CA ALA A 50 -0.69 -9.52 10.27
C ALA A 50 -1.28 -10.75 9.54
N LEU A 51 -0.89 -10.98 8.28
CA LEU A 51 -1.26 -12.19 7.54
C LEU A 51 -0.74 -13.44 8.27
N ASN A 52 0.55 -13.45 8.64
CA ASN A 52 1.17 -14.57 9.34
C ASN A 52 0.50 -14.87 10.69
N GLU A 53 0.25 -13.85 11.51
CA GLU A 53 -0.43 -14.00 12.81
C GLU A 53 -1.89 -14.46 12.67
N SER A 54 -2.55 -14.13 11.55
CA SER A 54 -3.90 -14.62 11.25
C SER A 54 -3.92 -16.05 10.69
N GLY A 55 -2.75 -16.61 10.35
CA GLY A 55 -2.63 -17.91 9.70
C GLY A 55 -3.12 -17.93 8.24
N ILE A 56 -3.32 -16.76 7.65
CA ILE A 56 -3.73 -16.61 6.24
C ILE A 56 -2.46 -16.54 5.40
N LYS A 57 -2.38 -17.43 4.40
CA LYS A 57 -1.38 -17.32 3.34
C LYS A 57 -2.07 -16.83 2.07
N ILE A 58 -1.47 -15.83 1.42
CA ILE A 58 -1.93 -15.35 0.12
C ILE A 58 -1.03 -15.88 -0.99
N ALA A 59 -1.60 -16.05 -2.18
CA ALA A 59 -0.84 -16.32 -3.40
C ALA A 59 0.12 -15.16 -3.69
N GLU A 60 1.19 -15.46 -4.45
CA GLU A 60 2.11 -14.42 -4.93
C GLU A 60 1.32 -13.38 -5.74
N VAL A 61 1.39 -12.11 -5.33
CA VAL A 61 0.82 -11.01 -6.10
C VAL A 61 1.71 -10.77 -7.33
N THR A 62 1.15 -10.96 -8.51
CA THR A 62 1.84 -10.72 -9.79
C THR A 62 1.88 -9.23 -10.15
N GLU A 63 2.83 -8.83 -11.00
CA GLU A 63 2.86 -7.46 -11.57
C GLU A 63 1.54 -7.07 -12.24
N SER A 64 0.88 -8.03 -12.89
CA SER A 64 -0.41 -7.80 -13.56
C SER A 64 -1.54 -7.49 -12.58
N GLU A 65 -1.49 -8.06 -11.38
CA GLU A 65 -2.44 -7.79 -10.31
C GLU A 65 -2.15 -6.46 -9.63
N GLN A 66 -0.86 -6.14 -9.42
CA GLN A 66 -0.46 -4.82 -8.94
C GLN A 66 -0.97 -3.72 -9.88
N GLU A 67 -0.73 -3.85 -11.18
CA GLU A 67 -1.20 -2.89 -12.19
C GLU A 67 -2.73 -2.78 -12.22
N ARG A 68 -3.44 -3.90 -12.07
CA ARG A 68 -4.91 -3.94 -12.03
C ARG A 68 -5.45 -3.17 -10.82
N GLU A 69 -4.96 -3.48 -9.62
CA GLU A 69 -5.44 -2.83 -8.40
C GLU A 69 -4.99 -1.36 -8.31
N LEU A 70 -3.82 -1.05 -8.87
CA LEU A 70 -3.34 0.31 -9.07
C LEU A 70 -4.29 1.13 -9.96
N SER A 71 -4.63 0.58 -11.12
CA SER A 71 -5.55 1.20 -12.08
C SER A 71 -6.93 1.44 -11.49
N ARG A 72 -7.45 0.49 -10.69
CA ARG A 72 -8.73 0.66 -9.97
C ARG A 72 -8.67 1.80 -8.97
N PHE A 73 -7.62 1.86 -8.15
CA PHE A 73 -7.45 2.93 -7.17
C PHE A 73 -7.32 4.31 -7.83
N VAL A 74 -6.45 4.43 -8.84
CA VAL A 74 -6.28 5.69 -9.59
C VAL A 74 -7.58 6.08 -10.30
N GLY A 75 -8.35 5.12 -10.79
CA GLY A 75 -9.69 5.36 -11.34
C GLY A 75 -10.64 5.98 -10.31
N HIS A 76 -10.65 5.48 -9.08
CA HIS A 76 -11.43 6.07 -7.99
C HIS A 76 -10.99 7.49 -7.65
N VAL A 77 -9.67 7.74 -7.52
CA VAL A 77 -9.15 9.09 -7.26
C VAL A 77 -9.56 10.06 -8.36
N LYS A 78 -9.38 9.70 -9.63
CA LYS A 78 -9.79 10.53 -10.77
C LYS A 78 -11.30 10.75 -10.84
N PHE A 79 -12.10 9.75 -10.46
CA PHE A 79 -13.55 9.91 -10.40
C PHE A 79 -13.97 10.95 -9.35
N THR A 80 -13.22 11.06 -8.25
CA THR A 80 -13.50 12.08 -7.23
C THR A 80 -13.09 13.50 -7.62
N GLU A 81 -12.17 13.66 -8.57
CA GLU A 81 -11.75 14.98 -9.05
C GLU A 81 -12.91 15.73 -9.72
N GLY A 82 -13.23 16.92 -9.21
CA GLY A 82 -14.29 17.78 -9.76
C GLY A 82 -15.70 17.47 -9.27
N LEU A 83 -15.87 16.50 -8.35
CA LEU A 83 -17.13 16.32 -7.64
C LEU A 83 -17.39 17.47 -6.65
N SER A 84 -18.67 17.64 -6.27
CA SER A 84 -19.02 18.48 -5.12
C SER A 84 -18.54 17.81 -3.83
N SER A 85 -18.25 18.58 -2.77
CA SER A 85 -17.74 18.02 -1.52
C SER A 85 -18.63 16.92 -0.92
N SER A 86 -19.96 17.01 -1.07
CA SER A 86 -20.87 15.95 -0.61
C SER A 86 -20.76 14.67 -1.45
N SER A 87 -20.57 14.80 -2.75
CA SER A 87 -20.43 13.67 -3.68
C SER A 87 -19.06 13.02 -3.57
N GLU A 88 -18.01 13.81 -3.36
CA GLU A 88 -16.66 13.36 -3.05
C GLU A 88 -16.63 12.50 -1.78
N LEU A 89 -17.19 12.99 -0.68
CA LEU A 89 -17.27 12.24 0.58
C LEU A 89 -18.05 10.93 0.41
N THR A 90 -19.12 10.94 -0.39
CA THR A 90 -19.91 9.74 -0.69
C THR A 90 -19.09 8.71 -1.47
N ALA A 91 -18.34 9.15 -2.48
CA ALA A 91 -17.49 8.28 -3.29
C ALA A 91 -16.33 7.67 -2.46
N ILE A 92 -15.71 8.46 -1.58
CA ILE A 92 -14.69 7.98 -0.65
C ILE A 92 -15.28 6.94 0.30
N GLN A 93 -16.46 7.21 0.86
CA GLN A 93 -17.13 6.27 1.76
C GLN A 93 -17.44 4.94 1.07
N GLN A 94 -17.93 4.98 -0.18
CA GLN A 94 -18.20 3.77 -0.97
C GLN A 94 -16.94 2.94 -1.21
N TYR A 95 -15.81 3.60 -1.52
CA TYR A 95 -14.52 2.92 -1.65
C TYR A 95 -14.14 2.18 -0.36
N ILE A 96 -14.19 2.89 0.78
CA ILE A 96 -13.86 2.32 2.10
C ILE A 96 -14.80 1.16 2.46
N GLU A 97 -16.11 1.31 2.22
CA GLU A 97 -17.10 0.29 2.54
C GLU A 97 -16.95 -0.98 1.71
N SER A 98 -16.52 -0.83 0.45
CA SER A 98 -16.29 -1.95 -0.48
C SER A 98 -15.00 -2.74 -0.20
N HIS A 99 -14.06 -2.18 0.56
CA HIS A 99 -12.79 -2.82 0.85
C HIS A 99 -12.95 -3.94 1.89
N GLU A 100 -12.36 -5.12 1.64
CA GLU A 100 -12.45 -6.26 2.57
C GLU A 100 -11.56 -5.99 3.79
N GLU A 101 -10.33 -5.52 3.57
CA GLU A 101 -9.36 -5.19 4.61
C GLU A 101 -9.45 -3.74 5.15
N LYS A 102 -10.62 -3.34 5.67
CA LYS A 102 -10.87 -1.95 6.15
C LYS A 102 -9.89 -1.49 7.23
N THR A 103 -9.53 -2.38 8.15
CA THR A 103 -8.62 -2.07 9.26
C THR A 103 -7.20 -1.84 8.76
N LEU A 104 -6.72 -2.70 7.84
CA LEU A 104 -5.41 -2.53 7.22
C LEU A 104 -5.37 -1.25 6.38
N LEU A 105 -6.44 -0.95 5.63
CA LEU A 105 -6.56 0.28 4.85
C LEU A 105 -6.47 1.52 5.74
N ALA A 106 -7.17 1.52 6.88
CA ALA A 106 -7.13 2.60 7.85
C ALA A 106 -5.74 2.77 8.49
N TYR A 107 -5.07 1.66 8.82
CA TYR A 107 -3.69 1.66 9.30
C TYR A 107 -2.74 2.29 8.28
N VAL A 108 -2.77 1.81 7.03
CA VAL A 108 -1.92 2.32 5.94
C VAL A 108 -2.13 3.82 5.71
N TYR A 109 -3.39 4.25 5.63
CA TYR A 109 -3.71 5.67 5.48
C TYR A 109 -3.16 6.51 6.64
N LYS A 110 -3.33 6.03 7.88
CA LYS A 110 -2.82 6.70 9.08
C LYS A 110 -1.30 6.83 9.06
N GLU A 111 -0.56 5.75 8.78
CA GLU A 111 0.91 5.78 8.75
C GLU A 111 1.44 6.75 7.70
N MET A 112 0.83 6.78 6.51
CA MET A 112 1.19 7.75 5.46
C MET A 112 0.87 9.18 5.87
N LEU A 113 -0.26 9.41 6.54
CA LEU A 113 -0.67 10.73 7.04
C LEU A 113 0.33 11.23 8.09
N GLU A 114 0.62 10.42 9.12
CA GLU A 114 1.54 10.78 10.21
C GLU A 114 2.99 10.96 9.72
N SER A 115 3.36 10.26 8.63
CA SER A 115 4.65 10.42 7.95
C SER A 115 4.70 11.61 6.99
N GLY A 116 3.63 12.39 6.89
CA GLY A 116 3.59 13.63 6.11
C GLY A 116 3.49 13.42 4.60
N PHE A 117 3.09 12.24 4.10
CA PHE A 117 3.04 11.98 2.65
C PHE A 117 2.09 12.92 1.88
N HIS A 118 1.09 13.48 2.57
CA HIS A 118 0.13 14.43 2.05
C HIS A 118 0.67 15.86 1.90
N ASP A 119 1.70 16.22 2.67
CA ASP A 119 2.28 17.57 2.70
C ASP A 119 3.46 17.74 1.74
N LEU A 120 3.84 16.67 1.05
CA LEU A 120 5.01 16.66 0.20
C LEU A 120 4.73 17.42 -1.10
N LYS A 121 5.53 18.46 -1.33
CA LYS A 121 5.39 19.39 -2.48
C LYS A 121 5.87 18.82 -3.83
N TYR A 122 6.38 17.59 -3.87
CA TYR A 122 7.07 17.06 -5.04
C TYR A 122 6.18 16.06 -5.80
N GLU A 123 6.30 16.06 -7.13
CA GLU A 123 5.62 15.09 -8.01
C GLU A 123 5.93 13.63 -7.65
N SER A 124 7.09 13.33 -7.07
CA SER A 124 7.45 11.97 -6.64
C SER A 124 6.60 11.46 -5.47
N SER A 125 5.96 12.36 -4.73
CA SER A 125 5.20 12.03 -3.52
C SER A 125 3.87 11.35 -3.81
N LYS A 126 3.32 11.55 -5.02
CA LYS A 126 2.15 10.78 -5.46
C LYS A 126 2.47 9.29 -5.53
N TYR A 127 3.70 8.91 -5.90
CA TYR A 127 4.10 7.50 -5.98
C TYR A 127 4.13 6.85 -4.60
N LEU A 128 4.46 7.60 -3.55
CA LEU A 128 4.43 7.10 -2.17
C LEU A 128 3.01 6.74 -1.72
N ILE A 129 2.07 7.68 -1.92
CA ILE A 129 0.66 7.47 -1.56
C ILE A 129 0.08 6.30 -2.36
N ILE A 130 0.33 6.30 -3.66
CA ILE A 130 -0.17 5.28 -4.58
C ILE A 130 0.41 3.90 -4.23
N ALA A 131 1.71 3.80 -3.91
CA ALA A 131 2.33 2.53 -3.51
C ALA A 131 1.76 2.00 -2.19
N GLY A 132 1.55 2.87 -1.19
CA GLY A 132 0.94 2.47 0.08
C GLY A 132 -0.46 1.88 -0.10
N PHE A 133 -1.33 2.56 -0.86
CA PHE A 133 -2.66 2.02 -1.18
C PHE A 133 -2.59 0.75 -2.03
N ASN A 134 -1.64 0.65 -2.96
CA ASN A 134 -1.51 -0.54 -3.79
C ASN A 134 -1.13 -1.79 -2.98
N ILE A 135 -0.30 -1.66 -1.93
CA ILE A 135 0.03 -2.78 -1.02
C ILE A 135 -1.25 -3.37 -0.42
N VAL A 136 -2.09 -2.54 0.21
CA VAL A 136 -3.30 -3.02 0.90
C VAL A 136 -4.37 -3.51 -0.09
N ASN A 137 -4.51 -2.85 -1.24
CA ASN A 137 -5.46 -3.28 -2.26
C ASN A 137 -5.06 -4.64 -2.85
N CYS A 138 -3.77 -4.87 -3.09
CA CYS A 138 -3.28 -6.17 -3.58
C CYS A 138 -3.48 -7.27 -2.54
N ILE A 139 -3.12 -7.03 -1.28
CA ILE A 139 -3.33 -8.00 -0.20
C ILE A 139 -4.82 -8.35 -0.07
N SER A 140 -5.70 -7.35 -0.13
CA SER A 140 -7.15 -7.56 -0.04
C SER A 140 -7.75 -8.28 -1.25
N ALA A 141 -7.09 -8.22 -2.41
CA ALA A 141 -7.59 -8.84 -3.64
C ALA A 141 -6.91 -10.19 -3.95
N ALA A 142 -5.84 -10.54 -3.23
CA ALA A 142 -5.07 -11.75 -3.47
C ALA A 142 -5.86 -13.01 -3.09
N GLU A 143 -5.68 -14.07 -3.88
CA GLU A 143 -6.26 -15.38 -3.56
C GLU A 143 -5.58 -15.98 -2.32
N ILE A 144 -6.34 -16.70 -1.49
CA ILE A 144 -5.79 -17.47 -0.37
C ILE A 144 -5.12 -18.74 -0.94
N ALA A 145 -3.88 -19.00 -0.51
CA ALA A 145 -3.03 -20.12 -0.96
C ALA A 145 -3.18 -21.39 -0.11
#